data_AF-A0A1A8K3J7-F1
#
_entry.id   AF-A0A1A8K3J7-F1
#
_cell.length_a   1.000
_cell.length_b   1.000
_cell.length_c   1.000
_cell.angle_alpha   90.00
_cell.angle_beta   90.00
_cell.angle_gamma   90.00
#
_symmetry.space_group_name_H-M   'P 1'
#
loop_
_entity.id
_entity.type
_entity.pdbx_description
1 polymer ?
#
loop_
_entity_poly.entity_id
_entity_poly.type
_entity_poly.pdbx_seq_one_letter_code
_entity_poly.pdbx_strand_id
1 'polypeptide(L)' 'ARFDKLASENHCLRIKILGDCYYCVSGLPEPRADHAHCCVEMGVDMIEAISLVREVTGVNVNMRVGIHSGRVHCG' A
#
# COMPACT_ATOMS: atom_id res chain seq x y z
N ALA A 1 2.98 0.14 11.25
CA ALA A 1 2.97 -1.26 11.72
C ALA A 1 2.10 -2.16 10.83
N ARG A 2 0.76 -2.03 10.82
CA ARG A 2 -0.11 -2.92 10.01
C ARG A 2 0.09 -2.77 8.50
N PHE A 3 0.14 -1.55 7.98
CA PHE A 3 0.43 -1.32 6.56
C PHE A 3 1.84 -1.74 6.15
N ASP A 4 2.81 -1.65 7.04
CA ASP A 4 4.17 -2.12 6.75
C ASP A 4 4.22 -3.64 6.61
N LYS A 5 3.40 -4.35 7.39
CA LYS A 5 3.23 -5.80 7.24
C LYS A 5 2.56 -6.16 5.92
N LEU A 6 1.44 -5.50 5.58
CA LEU A 6 0.75 -5.71 4.30
C LEU A 6 1.67 -5.40 3.11
N ALA A 7 2.49 -4.35 3.21
CA ALA A 7 3.46 -4.02 2.18
C ALA A 7 4.47 -5.17 2.00
N SER A 8 4.98 -5.74 3.10
CA SER A 8 5.88 -6.89 3.04
C SER A 8 5.22 -8.14 2.43
N GLU A 9 3.96 -8.41 2.77
CA GLU A 9 3.19 -9.56 2.27
C GLU A 9 2.89 -9.43 0.77
N ASN A 10 2.59 -8.22 0.31
CA ASN A 10 2.33 -7.91 -1.10
C ASN A 10 3.59 -7.53 -1.88
N HIS A 11 4.77 -7.76 -1.32
CA HIS A 11 6.05 -7.42 -1.95
C HIS A 11 6.21 -5.94 -2.37
N CYS A 12 5.55 -5.04 -1.67
CA CYS A 12 5.72 -3.60 -1.82
C CYS A 12 6.76 -3.05 -0.84
N LEU A 13 7.65 -2.20 -1.33
CA LEU A 13 8.56 -1.41 -0.53
C LEU A 13 7.86 -0.13 -0.08
N ARG A 14 7.80 0.09 1.24
CA ARG A 14 7.35 1.37 1.79
C ARG A 14 8.36 2.48 1.48
N ILE A 15 7.88 3.57 0.91
CA ILE A 15 8.69 4.75 0.58
C ILE A 15 8.61 5.79 1.70
N LYS A 16 7.40 6.24 2.03
CA LYS A 16 7.20 7.37 2.95
C LYS A 16 5.80 7.38 3.54
N ILE A 17 5.69 8.05 4.68
CA ILE A 17 4.42 8.49 5.24
C ILE A 17 4.43 10.02 5.21
N LEU A 18 3.38 10.64 4.65
CA LEU A 18 3.21 12.09 4.60
C LEU A 18 1.83 12.44 5.14
N GLY A 19 1.77 12.93 6.38
CA GLY A 19 0.50 13.13 7.07
C GLY A 19 -0.23 11.79 7.25
N ASP A 20 -1.44 11.71 6.72
CA ASP A 20 -2.29 10.52 6.68
C ASP A 20 -2.02 9.60 5.48
N CYS A 21 -1.17 10.04 4.55
CA CYS A 21 -0.89 9.31 3.30
C CYS A 21 0.26 8.31 3.49
N TYR A 22 0.01 7.06 3.10
CA TYR A 22 0.98 5.98 3.07
C TYR A 22 1.41 5.68 1.64
N TYR A 23 2.71 5.72 1.36
CA TYR A 23 3.27 5.48 0.03
C TYR A 23 4.13 4.22 0.00
N CYS A 24 3.86 3.36 -0.99
CA CYS A 24 4.69 2.19 -1.29
C CYS A 24 4.80 1.99 -2.81
N VAL A 25 5.78 1.18 -3.22
CA VAL A 25 6.05 0.84 -4.62
C VAL A 25 6.39 -0.64 -4.72
N SER A 26 6.15 -1.25 -5.87
CA SER A 26 6.60 -2.62 -6.19
C SER A 26 7.50 -2.59 -7.43
N GLY A 27 8.47 -3.51 -7.50
CA GLY A 27 9.46 -3.57 -8.59
C GLY A 27 10.69 -2.68 -8.38
N LEU A 28 10.95 -2.27 -7.13
CA LEU A 28 12.18 -1.59 -6.72
C LEU A 28 12.66 -2.16 -5.36
N PRO A 29 13.99 -2.28 -5.13
CA PRO A 29 15.07 -2.00 -6.08
C PRO A 29 15.20 -3.06 -7.18
N GLU A 30 14.73 -4.29 -6.94
CA GLU A 30 14.72 -5.36 -7.92
C GLU A 30 13.45 -5.28 -8.80
N PRO A 31 13.61 -5.29 -10.15
CA PRO A 31 12.48 -5.35 -11.06
C PRO A 31 11.63 -6.59 -10.83
N ARG A 32 10.31 -6.43 -10.90
CA ARG A 32 9.33 -7.51 -10.75
C ARG A 32 8.32 -7.46 -11.88
N ALA A 33 8.02 -8.60 -12.52
CA ALA A 33 7.09 -8.66 -13.64
C ALA A 33 5.62 -8.44 -13.22
N ASP A 34 5.26 -8.92 -12.04
CA ASP A 34 3.92 -8.83 -11.42
C ASP A 34 3.79 -7.61 -10.48
N HIS A 35 4.65 -6.60 -10.62
CA HIS A 35 4.65 -5.41 -9.74
C HIS A 35 3.29 -4.69 -9.70
N ALA A 36 2.56 -4.66 -10.82
CA ALA A 36 1.24 -4.07 -10.88
C ALA A 36 0.21 -4.87 -10.07
N HIS A 37 0.28 -6.20 -10.11
CA HIS A 37 -0.58 -7.09 -9.34
C HIS A 37 -0.33 -6.92 -7.83
N CYS A 38 0.93 -6.95 -7.41
CA CYS A 38 1.35 -6.65 -6.04
C CYS A 38 0.75 -5.34 -5.50
N CYS A 39 0.83 -4.26 -6.29
CA CYS A 39 0.30 -2.96 -5.88
C CYS A 39 -1.24 -2.96 -5.76
N VAL A 40 -1.94 -3.72 -6.60
CA VAL A 40 -3.40 -3.84 -6.55
C VAL A 40 -3.85 -4.63 -5.32
N GLU A 41 -3.24 -5.79 -5.06
CA GLU A 41 -3.52 -6.60 -3.86
C GLU A 41 -3.25 -5.81 -2.58
N MET A 42 -2.11 -5.09 -2.52
CA MET A 42 -1.82 -4.17 -1.42
C MET A 42 -2.93 -3.13 -1.21
N GLY A 43 -3.48 -2.58 -2.29
CA GLY A 43 -4.58 -1.62 -2.22
C GLY A 43 -5.86 -2.21 -1.65
N VAL A 44 -6.20 -3.43 -2.05
CA VAL A 44 -7.37 -4.17 -1.53
C VAL A 44 -7.20 -4.44 -0.03
N ASP A 45 -6.05 -4.98 0.36
CA ASP A 45 -5.72 -5.30 1.76
C ASP A 45 -5.77 -4.06 2.67
N MET A 46 -5.33 -2.90 2.17
CA MET A 46 -5.41 -1.64 2.92
C MET A 46 -6.86 -1.21 3.18
N ILE A 47 -7.74 -1.36 2.20
CA ILE A 47 -9.18 -1.04 2.32
C ILE A 47 -9.85 -1.98 3.33
N GLU A 48 -9.54 -3.27 3.27
CA GLU A 48 -10.04 -4.25 4.25
C GLU A 48 -9.52 -3.97 5.66
N ALA A 49 -8.23 -3.63 5.79
CA ALA A 49 -7.63 -3.28 7.07
C ALA A 49 -8.31 -2.06 7.71
N ILE A 50 -8.63 -1.03 6.93
CA ILE A 50 -9.35 0.16 7.40
C ILE A 50 -10.81 -0.16 7.75
N SER A 51 -11.46 -1.03 6.98
CA SER A 51 -12.81 -1.50 7.29
C SER A 51 -12.86 -2.20 8.64
N LEU A 52 -11.90 -3.08 8.94
CA LEU A 52 -11.79 -3.73 10.24
C LEU A 52 -11.52 -2.71 11.37
N VAL A 53 -10.66 -1.72 11.13
CA VAL A 53 -10.39 -0.67 12.13
C VAL A 53 -11.66 0.10 12.45
N ARG A 54 -12.46 0.46 11.43
CA ARG A 54 -13.75 1.12 11.63
C ARG A 54 -14.70 0.28 12.48
N GLU A 55 -14.80 -1.02 12.22
CA GLU A 55 -15.66 -1.93 12.98
C GLU A 55 -15.21 -2.09 14.44
N VAL A 56 -13.92 -2.26 14.69
CA VAL A 56 -13.37 -2.51 16.03
C VAL A 56 -13.37 -1.24 16.90
N THR A 57 -13.12 -0.07 16.29
CA THR A 57 -12.97 1.19 17.04
C THR A 57 -14.24 2.02 17.09
N GLY A 58 -15.22 1.74 16.22
CA GLY A 58 -16.41 2.57 16.04
C GLY A 58 -16.14 3.94 15.40
N VAL A 59 -14.91 4.22 14.99
CA VAL A 59 -14.55 5.49 14.35
C VAL A 59 -14.84 5.41 12.86
N ASN A 60 -15.59 6.37 12.34
CA ASN A 60 -15.93 6.46 10.91
C ASN A 60 -14.74 6.93 10.05
N VAL A 61 -13.71 6.10 9.95
CA VAL A 61 -12.57 6.29 9.05
C VAL A 61 -12.80 5.62 7.70
N ASN A 62 -12.18 6.18 6.66
CA ASN A 62 -12.20 5.62 5.31
C ASN A 62 -10.87 5.90 4.61
N MET A 63 -10.60 5.19 3.52
CA MET A 63 -9.34 5.28 2.78
C MET A 63 -9.60 5.30 1.27
N ARG A 64 -8.76 6.06 0.55
CA ARG A 64 -8.68 6.02 -0.91
C ARG A 64 -7.30 5.51 -1.31
N VAL A 65 -7.27 4.63 -2.29
CA VAL A 65 -6.03 4.07 -2.84
C VAL A 65 -5.92 4.45 -4.31
N GLY A 66 -4.78 5.02 -4.69
CA GLY A 66 -4.44 5.34 -6.08
C GLY A 66 -3.21 4.55 -6.51
N ILE A 67 -3.27 3.93 -7.69
CA ILE A 67 -2.20 3.08 -8.22
C ILE A 67 -1.87 3.55 -9.64
N HIS A 68 -0.58 3.66 -9.94
CA HIS A 68 -0.07 3.99 -11.25
C HIS A 68 1.17 3.17 -11.56
N SER A 69 1.30 2.72 -12.81
CA SER A 69 2.48 2.02 -13.33
C SER A 69 3.19 2.89 -14.35
N GLY A 70 4.50 3.04 -14.20
CA GLY A 70 5.32 3.82 -15.13
C GLY A 70 6.79 3.79 -14.76
N ARG A 71 7.60 4.47 -15.56
CA ARG A 71 9.01 4.69 -15.23
C ARG A 71 9.11 5.68 -14.08
N VAL A 72 10.05 5.42 -13.18
CA VAL A 72 10.36 6.30 -12.05
C VAL A 72 11.86 6.52 -11.97
N HIS A 73 12.26 7.73 -11.58
CA HIS A 73 13.63 8.03 -11.19
C HIS A 73 13.69 7.99 -9.66
N CYS A 74 14.54 7.13 -9.11
CA CYS A 74 14.75 6.97 -7.68
C CYS A 74 16.25 6.96 -7.38
N GLY A 75 16.65 7.67 -6.33
CA GLY A 75 18.04 7.83 -5.86
C GLY A 75 18.08 8.28 -4.41
#